data_AF-R1EXT4-F1
#
_entry.id   AF-R1EXT4-F1
#
_cell.length_a   1.000
_cell.length_b   1.000
_cell.length_c   1.000
_cell.angle_alpha   90.00
_cell.angle_beta   90.00
_cell.angle_gamma   90.00
#
_symmetry.space_group_name_H-M   'P 1'
#
loop_
_entity.id
_entity.type
_entity.pdbx_description
1 polymer ?
#
loop_
_entity_poly.entity_id
_entity_poly.type
_entity_poly.pdbx_seq_one_letter_code
_entity_poly.pdbx_strand_id
1 'polypeptide(L)'
;MCNATNDQLGRIGSSKKYNTGLVCPVPGCEIKTDFKRNFELQRHMQKHQRDVAFNCPVIHCHRQGSHAFYREDKLKAHLRAAHNDDDMAKCPCSHCPSSPILTLDLLAIHAATHLWDPHSRAIATYAKDTRKCPMPKCRRWTPAATLPAHLHTHHTEPTRLAHAPLLAARSLDARTCTPLCPCCRTPCATAASLRLHIEAAHCADAVLSAAHLALYAAAVRARIAALPWYVAGAHADWAAWAPLPHEMRSAGFACPGFRQIV
;
A
#
# COMPACT_ATOMS: atom_id res chain seq x y z
N MET A 1 -53.48 -38.37 6.03
CA MET A 1 -53.72 -39.54 6.91
C MET A 1 -52.41 -39.88 7.56
N CYS A 2 -52.34 -39.61 8.86
CA CYS A 2 -51.22 -39.89 9.75
C CYS A 2 -51.39 -41.33 10.25
N ASN A 3 -50.31 -42.10 10.42
CA ASN A 3 -50.15 -42.93 11.60
C ASN A 3 -48.71 -43.42 11.76
N ALA A 4 -48.26 -43.31 13.00
CA ALA A 4 -46.98 -43.77 13.52
C ALA A 4 -47.13 -45.18 14.11
N THR A 5 -46.05 -45.96 14.07
CA THR A 5 -45.75 -46.97 15.10
C THR A 5 -44.23 -47.11 15.27
N ASN A 6 -43.75 -46.58 16.39
CA ASN A 6 -42.81 -47.17 17.37
C ASN A 6 -41.85 -48.28 16.89
N ASP A 7 -40.52 -48.07 17.04
CA ASP A 7 -39.66 -49.11 17.63
C ASP A 7 -38.38 -48.54 18.29
N GLN A 8 -38.30 -48.78 19.60
CA GLN A 8 -37.15 -49.05 20.45
C GLN A 8 -35.85 -48.20 20.35
N LEU A 9 -35.75 -47.26 21.29
CA LEU A 9 -34.50 -46.69 21.79
C LEU A 9 -33.74 -47.72 22.64
N GLY A 10 -32.85 -48.48 22.00
CA GLY A 10 -31.76 -49.19 22.64
C GLY A 10 -30.58 -48.25 22.93
N ARG A 11 -30.35 -47.94 24.22
CA ARG A 11 -29.11 -47.30 24.70
C ARG A 11 -27.93 -48.23 24.44
N ILE A 12 -26.98 -47.82 23.61
CA ILE A 12 -25.61 -48.31 23.64
C ILE A 12 -24.70 -47.10 23.89
N GLY A 13 -23.99 -47.17 25.01
CA GLY A 13 -23.17 -46.08 25.51
C GLY A 13 -21.90 -45.80 24.70
N SER A 14 -21.34 -44.64 25.02
CA SER A 14 -19.90 -44.39 25.07
C SER A 14 -19.09 -44.60 23.79
N SER A 15 -19.26 -43.72 22.82
CA SER A 15 -18.09 -43.26 22.06
C SER A 15 -17.40 -42.16 22.87
N LYS A 16 -16.36 -42.54 23.63
CA LYS A 16 -15.33 -41.62 24.11
C LYS A 16 -14.87 -40.81 22.91
N LYS A 17 -15.27 -39.53 22.83
CA LYS A 17 -14.60 -38.56 21.97
C LYS A 17 -13.16 -38.51 22.44
N TYR A 18 -12.25 -39.11 21.68
CA TYR A 18 -10.84 -38.79 21.77
C TYR A 18 -10.74 -37.32 21.39
N ASN A 19 -10.79 -36.44 22.39
CA ASN A 19 -10.33 -35.08 22.22
C ASN A 19 -8.80 -35.18 22.14
N THR A 20 -8.30 -35.61 20.99
CA THR A 20 -6.90 -35.43 20.64
C THR A 20 -6.75 -33.94 20.43
N GLY A 21 -6.54 -33.22 21.54
CA GLY A 21 -6.31 -31.79 21.52
C GLY A 21 -5.28 -31.50 20.44
N LEU A 22 -5.54 -30.47 19.63
CA LEU A 22 -4.59 -30.03 18.63
C LEU A 22 -3.45 -29.36 19.41
N VAL A 23 -2.44 -30.13 19.83
CA VAL A 23 -1.31 -29.63 20.61
C VAL A 23 -0.09 -29.51 19.71
N CYS A 24 0.83 -28.62 20.05
CA CYS A 24 2.09 -28.51 19.34
C CYS A 24 2.95 -29.77 19.58
N PRO A 25 3.40 -30.48 18.53
CA PRO A 25 4.26 -31.66 18.67
C PRO A 25 5.73 -31.32 18.97
N VAL A 26 6.12 -30.05 18.98
CA VAL A 26 7.52 -29.64 19.18
C VAL A 26 7.90 -29.77 20.65
N PRO A 27 8.88 -30.63 21.00
CA PRO A 27 9.31 -30.79 22.38
C PRO A 27 9.90 -29.48 22.92
N GLY A 28 9.43 -29.05 24.10
CA GLY A 28 9.86 -27.78 24.72
C GLY A 28 9.10 -26.54 24.26
N CYS A 29 8.05 -26.68 23.45
CA CYS A 29 7.18 -25.56 23.11
C CYS A 29 6.47 -25.01 24.35
N GLU A 30 6.51 -23.69 24.54
CA GLU A 30 5.86 -22.98 25.66
C GLU A 30 4.33 -23.11 25.63
N ILE A 31 3.74 -23.34 24.45
CA ILE A 31 2.30 -23.51 24.29
C ILE A 31 1.93 -24.98 24.48
N LYS A 32 1.54 -25.33 25.70
CA LYS A 32 1.07 -26.67 26.10
C LYS A 32 -0.45 -26.82 26.01
N THR A 33 -1.17 -25.75 25.70
CA THR A 33 -2.64 -25.74 25.59
C THR A 33 -3.11 -26.30 24.25
N ASP A 34 -4.29 -26.91 24.24
CA ASP A 34 -4.96 -27.36 23.03
C ASP A 34 -5.43 -26.16 22.19
N PHE A 35 -5.05 -26.17 20.91
CA PHE A 35 -5.63 -25.25 19.93
C PHE A 35 -7.07 -25.67 19.65
N LYS A 36 -7.99 -24.70 19.60
CA LYS A 36 -9.40 -25.00 19.34
C LYS A 36 -9.65 -25.45 17.90
N ARG A 37 -8.78 -25.03 16.97
CA ARG A 37 -8.93 -25.25 15.53
C ARG A 37 -7.59 -25.55 14.86
N ASN A 38 -7.61 -26.41 13.84
CA ASN A 38 -6.40 -26.88 13.14
C ASN A 38 -5.61 -25.70 12.53
N PHE A 39 -6.29 -24.68 12.00
CA PHE A 39 -5.62 -23.50 11.46
C PHE A 39 -4.80 -22.71 12.51
N GLU A 40 -5.20 -22.76 13.79
CA GLU A 40 -4.49 -22.08 14.88
C GLU A 40 -3.19 -22.83 15.21
N LEU A 41 -3.24 -24.17 15.21
CA LEU A 41 -2.06 -25.03 15.33
C LEU A 41 -1.12 -24.86 14.12
N GLN A 42 -1.64 -24.87 12.89
CA GLN A 42 -0.83 -24.65 11.68
C GLN A 42 -0.13 -23.30 11.71
N ARG A 43 -0.84 -22.23 12.09
CA ARG A 43 -0.24 -20.91 12.29
C ARG A 43 0.85 -21.00 13.37
N HIS A 44 0.56 -21.59 14.52
CA HIS A 44 1.55 -21.75 15.59
C HIS A 44 2.81 -22.48 15.10
N MET A 45 2.66 -23.54 14.31
CA MET A 45 3.76 -24.33 13.80
C MET A 45 4.73 -23.55 12.91
N GLN A 46 4.24 -22.57 12.17
CA GLN A 46 5.10 -21.68 11.39
C GLN A 46 6.07 -20.84 12.27
N LYS A 47 5.79 -20.64 13.57
CA LYS A 47 6.75 -20.00 14.50
C LYS A 47 7.97 -20.87 14.76
N HIS A 48 7.80 -22.19 14.75
CA HIS A 48 8.90 -23.14 14.91
C HIS A 48 9.70 -23.28 13.62
N GLN A 49 9.02 -23.15 12.48
CA GLN A 49 9.65 -23.30 11.18
C GLN A 49 10.48 -22.08 10.75
N ARG A 50 10.23 -20.86 11.29
CA ARG A 50 10.98 -19.58 11.04
C ARG A 50 11.45 -19.27 9.60
N ASP A 51 11.12 -20.07 8.60
CA ASP A 51 11.79 -20.09 7.30
C ASP A 51 11.38 -18.92 6.41
N VAL A 52 10.25 -18.26 6.70
CA VAL A 52 9.75 -17.14 5.90
C VAL A 52 9.57 -15.91 6.78
N ALA A 53 10.52 -14.99 6.66
CA ALA A 53 10.53 -13.69 7.34
C ALA A 53 10.15 -12.57 6.35
N PHE A 54 8.95 -12.02 6.48
CA PHE A 54 8.46 -10.90 5.69
C PHE A 54 9.06 -9.58 6.17
N ASN A 55 10.07 -9.09 5.44
CA ASN A 55 10.66 -7.76 5.65
C ASN A 55 9.71 -6.64 5.21
N CYS A 56 9.74 -5.51 5.92
CA CYS A 56 9.11 -4.30 5.43
C CYS A 56 9.89 -3.76 4.21
N PRO A 57 9.24 -3.50 3.06
CA PRO A 57 9.91 -2.98 1.86
C PRO A 57 10.29 -1.50 1.96
N VAL A 58 9.74 -0.76 2.93
CA VAL A 58 10.02 0.68 3.09
C VAL A 58 11.44 0.89 3.57
N ILE A 59 12.15 1.79 2.91
CA ILE A 59 13.54 2.11 3.22
C ILE A 59 13.59 2.78 4.61
N HIS A 60 14.57 2.40 5.43
CA HIS A 60 14.76 2.87 6.82
C HIS A 60 13.67 2.41 7.81
N CYS A 61 12.82 1.44 7.46
CA CYS A 61 11.93 0.83 8.43
C CYS A 61 12.68 -0.19 9.31
N HIS A 62 12.57 -0.08 10.63
CA HIS A 62 13.19 -1.01 11.58
C HIS A 62 12.61 -2.44 11.55
N ARG A 63 11.52 -2.68 10.79
CA ARG A 63 10.86 -4.00 10.67
C ARG A 63 11.46 -4.83 9.54
N GLN A 64 12.77 -5.00 9.58
CA GLN A 64 13.58 -5.77 8.63
C GLN A 64 14.53 -6.72 9.38
N GLY A 65 15.04 -7.74 8.69
CA GLY A 65 16.00 -8.71 9.25
C GLY A 65 15.44 -9.46 10.46
N SER A 66 16.10 -9.34 11.61
CA SER A 66 15.69 -9.96 12.88
C SER A 66 14.33 -9.48 13.40
N HIS A 67 13.86 -8.31 12.96
CA HIS A 67 12.58 -7.71 13.35
C HIS A 67 11.47 -7.88 12.28
N ALA A 68 11.74 -8.69 11.26
CA ALA A 68 10.81 -9.03 10.22
C ALA A 68 9.54 -9.71 10.76
N PHE A 69 8.46 -9.64 9.99
CA PHE A 69 7.21 -10.29 10.34
C PHE A 69 7.27 -11.75 9.90
N TYR A 70 6.94 -12.68 10.79
CA TYR A 70 6.80 -14.09 10.37
C TYR A 70 5.51 -14.31 9.53
N ARG A 71 4.60 -13.31 9.49
CA ARG A 71 3.30 -13.42 8.81
C ARG A 71 3.00 -12.25 7.89
N GLU A 72 2.45 -12.58 6.72
CA GLU A 72 1.96 -11.64 5.73
C GLU A 72 0.93 -10.65 6.28
N ASP A 73 -0.08 -11.10 7.03
CA ASP A 73 -1.12 -10.19 7.54
C ASP A 73 -0.58 -9.16 8.54
N LYS A 74 0.48 -9.51 9.27
CA LYS A 74 1.15 -8.60 10.20
C LYS A 74 1.99 -7.56 9.46
N LEU A 75 2.66 -7.95 8.37
CA LEU A 75 3.31 -7.01 7.47
C LEU A 75 2.27 -6.04 6.87
N LYS A 76 1.16 -6.54 6.33
CA LYS A 76 0.10 -5.69 5.75
C LYS A 76 -0.49 -4.72 6.76
N ALA A 77 -0.74 -5.18 7.99
CA ALA A 77 -1.24 -4.32 9.06
C ALA A 77 -0.23 -3.23 9.43
N HIS A 78 1.06 -3.57 9.47
CA HIS A 78 2.13 -2.61 9.70
C HIS A 78 2.23 -1.57 8.59
N LEU A 79 2.21 -1.98 7.31
CA LEU A 79 2.24 -1.07 6.17
C LEU A 79 1.12 -0.02 6.26
N ARG A 80 -0.10 -0.42 6.62
CA ARG A 80 -1.22 0.52 6.81
C ARG A 80 -1.12 1.41 8.04
N ALA A 81 -0.42 0.96 9.08
CA ALA A 81 -0.35 1.68 10.34
C ALA A 81 0.81 2.68 10.39
N ALA A 82 1.96 2.29 9.84
CA ALA A 82 3.22 2.99 10.00
C ALA A 82 3.67 3.77 8.75
N HIS A 83 3.13 3.45 7.58
CA HIS A 83 3.61 3.98 6.31
C HIS A 83 2.52 4.70 5.51
N ASN A 84 2.96 5.61 4.66
CA ASN A 84 2.12 6.29 3.67
C ASN A 84 2.47 5.80 2.26
N ASP A 85 1.55 6.03 1.33
CA ASP A 85 1.70 5.64 -0.08
C ASP A 85 2.95 6.27 -0.75
N ASP A 86 3.36 7.46 -0.30
CA ASP A 86 4.52 8.19 -0.83
C ASP A 86 5.87 7.73 -0.22
N ASP A 87 5.87 6.83 0.77
CA ASP A 87 7.10 6.38 1.39
C ASP A 87 7.94 5.59 0.38
N MET A 88 9.25 5.87 0.32
CA MET A 88 10.16 5.16 -0.59
C MET A 88 10.34 3.70 -0.17
N ALA A 89 10.17 2.79 -1.10
CA ALA A 89 10.22 1.35 -0.87
C ALA A 89 10.99 0.64 -1.98
N LYS A 90 11.66 -0.47 -1.62
CA LYS A 90 12.41 -1.31 -2.54
C LYS A 90 11.68 -2.62 -2.78
N CYS A 91 11.72 -3.12 -4.02
CA CYS A 91 11.18 -4.43 -4.35
C CYS A 91 11.92 -5.54 -3.56
N PRO A 92 11.20 -6.41 -2.81
CA PRO A 92 11.82 -7.48 -2.04
C PRO A 92 12.24 -8.69 -2.89
N CYS A 93 11.77 -8.76 -4.15
CA CYS A 93 12.10 -9.86 -5.05
C CYS A 93 13.59 -9.83 -5.39
N SER A 94 14.32 -10.88 -5.00
CA SER A 94 15.77 -11.00 -5.19
C SER A 94 16.18 -11.10 -6.67
N HIS A 95 15.28 -11.56 -7.54
CA HIS A 95 15.52 -11.68 -8.98
C HIS A 95 14.83 -10.59 -9.79
N CYS A 96 14.49 -9.45 -9.16
CA CYS A 96 13.92 -8.32 -9.87
C CYS A 96 15.00 -7.64 -10.73
N PRO A 97 14.90 -7.63 -12.08
CA PRO A 97 15.96 -7.14 -12.97
C PRO A 97 16.35 -5.69 -12.73
N SER A 98 15.38 -4.87 -12.32
CA SER A 98 15.59 -3.44 -12.08
C SER A 98 15.65 -3.07 -10.60
N SER A 99 15.30 -4.00 -9.71
CA SER A 99 15.17 -3.81 -8.25
C SER A 99 14.79 -2.36 -7.86
N PRO A 100 13.70 -1.81 -8.44
CA PRO A 100 13.51 -0.37 -8.45
C PRO A 100 13.16 0.14 -7.06
N ILE A 101 13.59 1.37 -6.78
CA ILE A 101 13.06 2.16 -5.66
C ILE A 101 11.89 2.96 -6.19
N LEU A 102 10.73 2.73 -5.57
CA LEU A 102 9.46 3.33 -5.96
C LEU A 102 8.78 3.86 -4.71
N THR A 103 7.82 4.77 -4.86
CA THR A 103 6.84 5.01 -3.80
C THR A 103 6.11 3.71 -3.46
N LEU A 104 5.68 3.55 -2.22
CA LEU A 104 5.07 2.32 -1.73
C LEU A 104 3.83 1.91 -2.54
N ASP A 105 3.06 2.88 -3.05
CA ASP A 105 1.91 2.64 -3.93
C ASP A 105 2.30 2.13 -5.32
N LEU A 106 3.32 2.72 -5.95
CA LEU A 106 3.86 2.25 -7.22
C LEU A 106 4.54 0.89 -7.05
N LEU A 107 5.18 0.65 -5.91
CA LEU A 107 5.74 -0.64 -5.57
C LEU A 107 4.64 -1.71 -5.47
N ALA A 108 3.47 -1.39 -4.91
CA ALA A 108 2.34 -2.32 -4.86
C ALA A 108 1.90 -2.77 -6.26
N ILE A 109 1.87 -1.84 -7.22
CA ILE A 109 1.55 -2.14 -8.62
C ILE A 109 2.66 -2.97 -9.24
N HIS A 110 3.92 -2.55 -9.08
CA HIS A 110 5.08 -3.28 -9.60
C HIS A 110 5.16 -4.72 -9.05
N ALA A 111 4.91 -4.91 -7.75
CA ALA A 111 4.98 -6.20 -7.09
C ALA A 111 3.97 -7.22 -7.64
N ALA A 112 2.91 -6.76 -8.32
CA ALA A 112 1.98 -7.64 -9.03
C ALA A 112 2.61 -8.32 -10.25
N THR A 113 3.76 -7.85 -10.74
CA THR A 113 4.56 -8.58 -11.75
C THR A 113 5.32 -9.78 -11.17
N HIS A 114 5.42 -9.85 -9.84
CA HIS A 114 6.13 -10.88 -9.09
C HIS A 114 5.21 -11.69 -8.17
N LEU A 115 3.99 -12.02 -8.62
CA LEU A 115 3.03 -12.78 -7.79
C LEU A 115 3.52 -14.18 -7.39
N TRP A 116 4.52 -14.70 -8.11
CA TRP A 116 5.21 -15.95 -7.81
C TRP A 116 6.09 -15.84 -6.56
N ASP A 117 6.59 -14.64 -6.21
CA ASP A 117 7.38 -14.40 -5.01
C ASP A 117 6.45 -14.10 -3.81
N PRO A 118 6.53 -14.87 -2.70
CA PRO A 118 5.69 -14.65 -1.53
C PRO A 118 5.79 -13.25 -0.93
N HIS A 119 6.99 -12.64 -0.94
CA HIS A 119 7.20 -11.30 -0.38
C HIS A 119 6.54 -10.23 -1.24
N SER A 120 6.72 -10.31 -2.56
CA SER A 120 6.10 -9.40 -3.51
C SER A 120 4.58 -9.57 -3.56
N ARG A 121 4.07 -10.80 -3.48
CA ARG A 121 2.62 -11.05 -3.37
C ARG A 121 2.00 -10.41 -2.14
N ALA A 122 2.70 -10.42 -1.00
CA ALA A 122 2.25 -9.75 0.22
C ALA A 122 2.10 -8.23 0.01
N ILE A 123 3.03 -7.62 -0.73
CA ILE A 123 2.99 -6.19 -1.07
C ILE A 123 1.90 -5.92 -2.11
N ALA A 124 1.87 -6.64 -3.23
CA ALA A 124 0.90 -6.45 -4.30
C ALA A 124 -0.56 -6.47 -3.78
N THR A 125 -0.81 -7.33 -2.80
CA THR A 125 -2.15 -7.52 -2.22
C THR A 125 -2.39 -6.73 -0.92
N TYR A 126 -1.43 -5.90 -0.45
CA TYR A 126 -1.64 -5.11 0.77
C TYR A 126 -2.66 -3.99 0.54
N ALA A 127 -2.57 -3.34 -0.63
CA ALA A 127 -3.28 -2.10 -0.90
C ALA A 127 -4.75 -2.31 -1.26
N LYS A 128 -5.17 -3.46 -1.83
CA LYS A 128 -6.58 -3.79 -2.22
C LYS A 128 -7.40 -2.58 -2.70
N ASP A 129 -6.82 -1.71 -3.52
CA ASP A 129 -7.39 -0.43 -3.98
C ASP A 129 -7.89 0.51 -2.87
N THR A 130 -7.57 0.25 -1.62
CA THR A 130 -7.87 1.10 -0.48
C THR A 130 -6.81 2.15 -0.30
N ARG A 131 -7.26 3.35 0.06
CA ARG A 131 -6.43 4.51 0.37
C ARG A 131 -6.85 5.03 1.74
N LYS A 132 -5.88 5.58 2.48
CA LYS A 132 -6.15 6.31 3.71
C LYS A 132 -6.81 7.64 3.38
N CYS A 133 -7.84 8.01 4.12
CA CYS A 133 -8.46 9.32 3.96
C CYS A 133 -7.41 10.44 4.18
N PRO A 134 -7.28 11.41 3.26
CA PRO A 134 -6.29 12.49 3.38
C PRO A 134 -6.67 13.56 4.42
N MET A 135 -7.91 13.54 4.91
CA MET A 135 -8.39 14.53 5.87
C MET A 135 -7.71 14.36 7.24
N PRO A 136 -7.23 15.46 7.86
CA PRO A 136 -6.69 15.41 9.21
C PRO A 136 -7.68 14.79 10.19
N LYS A 137 -7.16 14.02 11.17
CA LYS A 137 -7.95 13.27 12.17
C LYS A 137 -8.79 12.11 11.63
N CYS A 138 -8.99 11.98 10.31
CA CYS A 138 -9.65 10.82 9.73
C CYS A 138 -8.67 9.64 9.60
N ARG A 139 -8.99 8.50 10.22
CA ARG A 139 -8.19 7.27 10.13
C ARG A 139 -8.82 6.20 9.24
N ARG A 140 -9.89 6.55 8.51
CA ARG A 140 -10.64 5.59 7.70
C ARG A 140 -9.84 5.21 6.46
N TRP A 141 -9.78 3.91 6.19
CA TRP A 141 -9.33 3.36 4.93
C TRP A 141 -10.55 3.06 4.06
N THR A 142 -10.56 3.57 2.85
CA THR A 142 -11.68 3.41 1.90
C THR A 142 -11.14 3.03 0.53
N PRO A 143 -11.85 2.18 -0.24
CA PRO A 143 -11.57 1.99 -1.65
C PRO A 143 -11.44 3.33 -2.38
N ALA A 144 -10.47 3.46 -3.30
CA ALA A 144 -10.21 4.68 -4.05
C ALA A 144 -11.47 5.15 -4.80
N ALA A 145 -12.24 4.20 -5.34
CA ALA A 145 -13.51 4.46 -6.03
C ALA A 145 -14.59 5.08 -5.12
N THR A 146 -14.60 4.75 -3.82
CA THR A 146 -15.61 5.24 -2.86
C THR A 146 -15.10 6.36 -1.96
N LEU A 147 -13.81 6.70 -2.05
CA LEU A 147 -13.21 7.80 -1.30
C LEU A 147 -13.91 9.15 -1.58
N PRO A 148 -14.28 9.52 -2.83
CA PRO A 148 -15.07 10.73 -3.10
C PRO A 148 -16.38 10.78 -2.31
N ALA A 149 -17.13 9.67 -2.29
CA ALA A 149 -18.39 9.58 -1.55
C ALA A 149 -18.15 9.70 -0.04
N HIS A 150 -17.11 9.05 0.50
CA HIS A 150 -16.69 9.20 1.90
C HIS A 150 -16.37 10.66 2.26
N LEU A 151 -15.63 11.37 1.39
CA LEU A 151 -15.33 12.77 1.58
C LEU A 151 -16.60 13.63 1.57
N HIS A 152 -17.57 13.29 0.73
CA HIS A 152 -18.83 14.00 0.66
C HIS A 152 -19.70 13.82 1.91
N THR A 153 -19.80 12.60 2.45
CA THR A 153 -20.71 12.27 3.55
C THR A 153 -20.13 12.53 4.93
N HIS A 154 -18.82 12.39 5.11
CA HIS A 154 -18.18 12.45 6.43
C HIS A 154 -17.37 13.73 6.67
N HIS A 155 -17.15 14.56 5.65
CA HIS A 155 -16.38 15.80 5.78
C HIS A 155 -17.15 16.97 5.17
N THR A 156 -17.45 17.99 5.98
CA THR A 156 -18.16 19.18 5.51
C THR A 156 -17.31 19.96 4.52
N GLU A 157 -17.96 20.64 3.56
CA GLU A 157 -17.27 21.43 2.54
C GLU A 157 -16.29 22.46 3.11
N PRO A 158 -16.62 23.26 4.15
CA PRO A 158 -15.66 24.18 4.75
C PRO A 158 -14.40 23.47 5.28
N THR A 159 -14.57 22.29 5.87
CA THR A 159 -13.44 21.49 6.37
C THR A 159 -12.58 20.97 5.22
N ARG A 160 -13.19 20.53 4.12
CA ARG A 160 -12.44 20.09 2.93
C ARG A 160 -11.68 21.24 2.28
N LEU A 161 -12.31 22.42 2.15
CA LEU A 161 -11.68 23.61 1.60
C LEU A 161 -10.49 24.08 2.46
N ALA A 162 -10.62 24.04 3.79
CA ALA A 162 -9.52 24.32 4.71
C ALA A 162 -8.31 23.37 4.53
N HIS A 163 -8.54 22.19 3.96
CA HIS A 163 -7.52 21.19 3.67
C HIS A 163 -7.35 20.93 2.16
N ALA A 164 -7.71 21.91 1.31
CA ALA A 164 -7.63 21.78 -0.13
C ALA A 164 -6.24 21.38 -0.65
N PRO A 165 -5.10 21.86 -0.10
CA PRO A 165 -3.78 21.40 -0.52
C PRO A 165 -3.54 19.89 -0.31
N LEU A 166 -4.08 19.31 0.77
CA LEU A 166 -3.95 17.88 1.05
C LEU A 166 -4.78 17.04 0.07
N LEU A 167 -5.98 17.51 -0.27
CA LEU A 167 -6.83 16.87 -1.27
C LEU A 167 -6.24 16.97 -2.67
N ALA A 168 -5.73 18.15 -3.04
CA ALA A 168 -5.05 18.36 -4.31
C ALA A 168 -3.78 17.50 -4.46
N ALA A 169 -3.02 17.30 -3.38
CA ALA A 169 -1.87 16.38 -3.36
C ALA A 169 -2.26 14.90 -3.55
N ARG A 170 -3.56 14.57 -3.41
CA ARG A 170 -4.13 13.26 -3.74
C ARG A 170 -4.92 13.27 -5.05
N SER A 171 -4.75 14.32 -5.87
CA SER A 171 -5.49 14.51 -7.12
C SER A 171 -7.01 14.50 -6.90
N LEU A 172 -7.49 15.20 -5.87
CA LEU A 172 -8.90 15.34 -5.54
C LEU A 172 -9.27 16.83 -5.41
N ASP A 173 -10.42 17.19 -5.94
CA ASP A 173 -10.99 18.53 -5.78
C ASP A 173 -11.61 18.69 -4.38
N ALA A 174 -11.31 19.78 -3.70
CA ALA A 174 -11.79 19.99 -2.33
C ALA A 174 -13.28 20.29 -2.23
N ARG A 175 -13.85 20.89 -3.29
CA ARG A 175 -15.27 21.27 -3.34
C ARG A 175 -16.12 20.09 -3.77
N THR A 176 -15.81 19.50 -4.91
CA THR A 176 -16.62 18.44 -5.54
C THR A 176 -16.21 17.03 -5.13
N CYS A 177 -15.02 16.86 -4.54
CA CYS A 177 -14.40 15.55 -4.25
C CYS A 177 -14.10 14.71 -5.51
N THR A 178 -14.19 15.30 -6.70
CA THR A 178 -13.93 14.58 -7.96
C THR A 178 -12.42 14.42 -8.19
N PRO A 179 -12.00 13.33 -8.87
CA PRO A 179 -10.62 13.20 -9.34
C PRO A 179 -10.16 14.42 -10.16
N LEU A 180 -8.93 14.85 -9.95
CA LEU A 180 -8.24 15.88 -10.72
C LEU A 180 -7.19 15.23 -11.61
N CYS A 181 -6.97 15.79 -12.79
CA CYS A 181 -5.82 15.41 -13.61
C CYS A 181 -4.50 15.80 -12.92
N PRO A 182 -3.54 14.88 -12.74
CA PRO A 182 -2.25 15.22 -12.13
C PRO A 182 -1.41 16.16 -13.01
N CYS A 183 -1.65 16.18 -14.33
CA CYS A 183 -0.88 17.00 -15.28
C CYS A 183 -1.39 18.45 -15.38
N CYS A 184 -2.70 18.64 -15.50
CA CYS A 184 -3.30 19.96 -15.74
C CYS A 184 -4.38 20.37 -14.72
N ARG A 185 -4.63 19.54 -13.70
CA ARG A 185 -5.64 19.77 -12.64
C ARG A 185 -7.08 19.89 -13.14
N THR A 186 -7.38 19.45 -14.36
CA THR A 186 -8.76 19.40 -14.87
C THR A 186 -9.59 18.41 -14.03
N PRO A 187 -10.76 18.83 -13.48
CA PRO A 187 -11.64 17.95 -12.75
C PRO A 187 -12.30 16.94 -13.70
N CYS A 188 -12.34 15.69 -13.27
CA CYS A 188 -12.88 14.55 -14.02
C CYS A 188 -13.94 13.88 -13.15
N ALA A 189 -15.16 13.71 -13.68
CA ALA A 189 -16.29 13.20 -12.89
C ALA A 189 -16.04 11.79 -12.32
N THR A 190 -15.30 10.95 -13.04
CA THR A 190 -14.99 9.57 -12.68
C THR A 190 -13.55 9.20 -13.02
N ALA A 191 -13.05 8.11 -12.43
CA ALA A 191 -11.75 7.53 -12.79
C ALA A 191 -11.65 7.18 -14.29
N ALA A 192 -12.76 6.75 -14.92
CA ALA A 192 -12.81 6.47 -16.35
C ALA A 192 -12.64 7.75 -17.18
N SER A 193 -13.33 8.84 -16.81
CA SER A 193 -13.15 10.13 -17.49
C SER A 193 -11.75 10.71 -17.30
N LEU A 194 -11.12 10.49 -16.13
CA LEU A 194 -9.75 10.89 -15.88
C LEU A 194 -8.77 10.12 -16.78
N ARG A 195 -8.95 8.81 -16.92
CA ARG A 195 -8.14 7.99 -17.82
C ARG A 195 -8.25 8.47 -19.26
N LEU A 196 -9.47 8.64 -19.77
CA LEU A 196 -9.70 9.13 -21.13
C LEU A 196 -9.11 10.52 -21.34
N HIS A 197 -9.21 11.40 -20.36
CA HIS A 197 -8.57 12.73 -20.40
C HIS A 197 -7.04 12.62 -20.46
N ILE A 198 -6.42 11.76 -19.65
CA ILE A 198 -4.97 11.52 -19.71
C ILE A 198 -4.57 11.00 -21.09
N GLU A 199 -5.25 9.97 -21.57
CA GLU A 199 -4.97 9.38 -22.89
C GLU A 199 -5.14 10.40 -24.02
N ALA A 200 -6.21 11.20 -24.01
CA ALA A 200 -6.53 12.14 -25.08
C ALA A 200 -5.76 13.47 -25.02
N ALA A 201 -5.50 14.02 -23.83
CA ALA A 201 -4.90 15.35 -23.68
C ALA A 201 -3.40 15.30 -23.38
N HIS A 202 -2.92 14.18 -22.85
CA HIS A 202 -1.53 14.02 -22.40
C HIS A 202 -0.80 12.84 -23.04
N CYS A 203 -1.50 11.98 -23.80
CA CYS A 203 -0.89 10.85 -24.53
C CYS A 203 -1.25 10.78 -26.02
N ALA A 204 -2.09 11.69 -26.55
CA ALA A 204 -2.60 11.60 -27.92
C ALA A 204 -1.71 12.24 -28.99
N ASP A 205 -0.66 12.98 -28.61
CA ASP A 205 0.45 13.15 -29.55
C ASP A 205 1.04 11.76 -29.78
N ALA A 206 1.40 11.42 -31.03
CA ALA A 206 1.82 10.10 -31.52
C ALA A 206 3.12 9.55 -30.89
N VAL A 207 3.44 10.02 -29.70
CA VAL A 207 4.74 10.23 -29.17
C VAL A 207 4.62 10.39 -27.65
N LEU A 208 4.36 9.27 -26.97
CA LEU A 208 5.28 8.86 -25.90
C LEU A 208 6.67 8.61 -26.54
N SER A 209 7.29 9.61 -27.18
CA SER A 209 8.64 9.42 -27.72
C SER A 209 9.56 9.22 -26.55
N ALA A 210 10.67 8.56 -26.86
CA ALA A 210 11.91 8.76 -26.15
C ALA A 210 12.17 10.24 -25.78
N ALA A 211 11.81 11.23 -26.60
CA ALA A 211 11.96 12.65 -26.27
C ALA A 211 10.98 13.15 -25.20
N HIS A 212 9.71 12.72 -25.18
CA HIS A 212 8.75 13.13 -24.15
C HIS A 212 9.04 12.44 -22.80
N LEU A 213 9.42 11.16 -22.82
CA LEU A 213 9.94 10.45 -21.65
C LEU A 213 11.29 11.00 -21.20
N ALA A 214 12.17 11.41 -22.13
CA ALA A 214 13.43 12.06 -21.81
C ALA A 214 13.21 13.46 -21.26
N LEU A 215 12.23 14.23 -21.73
CA LEU A 215 11.86 15.54 -21.19
C LEU A 215 11.25 15.39 -19.80
N TYR A 216 10.38 14.41 -19.58
CA TYR A 216 9.87 14.09 -18.24
C TYR A 216 11.01 13.65 -17.31
N ALA A 217 11.86 12.72 -17.74
CA ALA A 217 13.01 12.24 -16.96
C ALA A 217 14.08 13.33 -16.77
N ALA A 218 14.25 14.26 -17.71
CA ALA A 218 15.15 15.40 -17.61
C ALA A 218 14.57 16.48 -16.71
N ALA A 219 13.26 16.74 -16.75
CA ALA A 219 12.59 17.65 -15.82
C ALA A 219 12.61 17.12 -14.38
N VAL A 220 12.48 15.80 -14.20
CA VAL A 220 12.66 15.13 -12.91
C VAL A 220 14.13 15.19 -12.48
N ARG A 221 15.10 14.89 -13.36
CA ARG A 221 16.54 14.94 -13.04
C ARG A 221 17.05 16.35 -12.79
N ALA A 222 16.64 17.36 -13.55
CA ALA A 222 16.98 18.76 -13.33
C ALA A 222 16.41 19.27 -12.00
N ARG A 223 15.21 18.80 -11.62
CA ARG A 223 14.64 19.07 -10.30
C ARG A 223 15.43 18.41 -9.18
N ILE A 224 15.81 17.15 -9.33
CA ILE A 224 16.72 16.47 -8.39
C ILE A 224 18.04 17.24 -8.31
N ALA A 225 18.55 17.70 -9.46
CA ALA A 225 19.82 18.38 -9.56
C ALA A 225 19.83 19.80 -8.98
N ALA A 226 18.68 20.48 -9.01
CA ALA A 226 18.47 21.79 -8.43
C ALA A 226 18.10 21.75 -6.94
N LEU A 227 17.96 20.57 -6.34
CA LEU A 227 17.79 20.47 -4.89
C LEU A 227 19.07 20.97 -4.21
N PRO A 228 18.97 21.79 -3.15
CA PRO A 228 20.12 22.44 -2.52
C PRO A 228 21.26 21.47 -2.14
N TRP A 229 20.94 20.24 -1.76
CA TRP A 229 21.93 19.20 -1.42
C TRP A 229 22.59 18.56 -2.65
N TYR A 230 21.95 18.56 -3.81
CA TYR A 230 22.56 18.09 -5.06
C TYR A 230 23.50 19.16 -5.64
N VAL A 231 23.07 20.43 -5.66
CA VAL A 231 23.89 21.56 -6.15
C VAL A 231 25.14 21.78 -5.28
N ALA A 232 25.05 21.59 -3.97
CA ALA A 232 26.18 21.75 -3.04
C ALA A 232 27.22 20.62 -3.13
N GLY A 233 27.07 19.66 -4.04
CA GLY A 233 27.99 18.52 -4.17
C GLY A 233 27.93 17.53 -3.00
N ALA A 234 26.98 17.68 -2.08
CA ALA A 234 26.89 16.84 -0.87
C ALA A 234 26.62 15.36 -1.19
N HIS A 235 26.22 15.04 -2.42
CA HIS A 235 26.03 13.69 -2.93
C HIS A 235 27.32 13.04 -3.48
N ALA A 236 28.40 13.80 -3.68
CA ALA A 236 29.64 13.30 -4.30
C ALA A 236 30.42 12.34 -3.36
N ASP A 237 30.33 12.58 -2.06
CA ASP A 237 30.99 11.77 -1.03
C ASP A 237 30.02 10.75 -0.40
N TRP A 238 28.75 10.75 -0.82
CA TRP A 238 27.80 9.74 -0.40
C TRP A 238 28.15 8.44 -1.09
N ALA A 239 28.54 7.43 -0.31
CA ALA A 239 28.73 6.07 -0.78
C ALA A 239 27.40 5.47 -1.26
N ALA A 240 26.95 5.85 -2.46
CA ALA A 240 25.77 5.45 -3.22
C ALA A 240 24.39 5.39 -2.51
N TRP A 241 24.29 5.40 -1.17
CA TRP A 241 23.12 4.92 -0.42
C TRP A 241 23.01 5.44 1.03
N ALA A 242 23.30 6.72 1.31
CA ALA A 242 22.98 7.30 2.62
C ALA A 242 21.57 7.95 2.65
N PRO A 243 20.76 7.77 3.72
CA PRO A 243 19.43 8.37 3.89
C PRO A 243 19.39 9.90 3.77
N LEU A 244 18.35 10.44 3.14
CA LEU A 244 18.09 11.89 3.09
C LEU A 244 17.60 12.44 4.45
N PRO A 245 18.05 13.63 4.88
CA PRO A 245 17.59 14.26 6.13
C PRO A 245 16.12 14.71 6.09
N HIS A 246 15.47 14.65 7.25
CA HIS A 246 14.02 14.78 7.48
C HIS A 246 13.40 16.17 7.21
N GLU A 247 14.20 17.23 7.03
CA GLU A 247 13.73 18.63 7.12
C GLU A 247 13.07 19.22 5.86
N MET A 248 13.08 18.54 4.71
CA MET A 248 12.74 19.15 3.42
C MET A 248 11.25 19.15 3.01
N ARG A 249 10.30 18.96 3.93
CA ARG A 249 8.85 18.82 3.60
C ARG A 249 8.12 20.13 3.27
N SER A 250 8.78 21.29 3.26
CA SER A 250 8.11 22.61 3.33
C SER A 250 8.23 23.54 2.11
N ALA A 251 8.86 23.14 1.00
CA ALA A 251 8.99 24.03 -0.16
C ALA A 251 7.74 23.98 -1.08
N GLY A 252 6.89 25.00 -0.99
CA GLY A 252 5.72 25.22 -1.84
C GLY A 252 6.10 25.42 -3.32
N PHE A 253 5.28 24.85 -4.20
CA PHE A 253 5.49 24.75 -5.66
C PHE A 253 4.81 25.89 -6.44
N ALA A 254 5.49 26.43 -7.45
CA ALA A 254 4.87 27.12 -8.59
C ALA A 254 5.51 26.62 -9.90
N CYS A 255 4.70 26.33 -10.91
CA CYS A 255 5.13 25.79 -12.21
C CYS A 255 5.40 26.93 -13.21
N PRO A 256 6.58 26.97 -13.86
CA PRO A 256 6.85 27.93 -14.94
C PRO A 256 6.20 27.40 -16.22
N GLY A 257 4.95 27.82 -16.46
CA GLY A 257 4.14 27.40 -17.61
C GLY A 257 2.68 27.82 -17.55
N PHE A 258 2.23 28.35 -16.41
CA PHE A 258 0.89 28.91 -16.25
C PHE A 258 0.82 30.29 -16.93
N ARG A 259 0.35 30.36 -18.18
CA ARG A 259 -0.13 31.62 -18.74
C ARG A 259 -1.42 32.00 -18.00
N GLN A 260 -1.43 33.14 -17.32
CA GLN A 260 -2.65 33.75 -16.82
C GLN A 260 -3.59 33.98 -17.99
N ILE A 261 -4.76 33.34 -17.95
CA ILE A 261 -5.88 33.72 -18.81
C ILE A 261 -6.56 34.88 -18.09
N VAL A 262 -6.62 36.03 -18.78
CA VAL A 262 -7.40 37.22 -18.39
C VAL A 262 -8.88 36.92 -18.59
#